data_AF-A0A846KPW5-F1
#
_entry.id   AF-A0A846KPW5-F1
#
_cell.length_a   1.000
_cell.length_b   1.000
_cell.length_c   1.000
_cell.angle_alpha   90.00
_cell.angle_beta   90.00
_cell.angle_gamma   90.00
#
_symmetry.space_group_name_H-M   'P 1'
#
loop_
_entity.id
_entity.type
_entity.pdbx_description
1 polymer ?
#
loop_
_entity_poly.entity_id
_entity_poly.type
_entity_poly.pdbx_seq_one_letter_code
_entity_poly.pdbx_strand_id
1 'polypeptide(L)'
;GGIAVWVKNAFGKKIGLLAIWLQWTYMNIAMIAMLYFISASLSFVFAPELANNKAYLISMNLILIWVFTFINLKGLKISTKISMTFFIIGILIPAILIIVLGIIYVIEAKPIQVDTTLSIKNYLPDFHITTLVILVGFMRAFGGIEGSAVHANSVDNPKKNYPLAIFFAVSVGFLINILGSMSLAFVIPQKDISLIGGLMNAFSIYFTKYNLKYLIPLLGLLVAIGQMGGFSTWLAGPVKGLLETAKEGELPPFFQKVNKNSMPSNLMLIQAIVISISSTIFLLISTSINMSFWISVALSMMIYVSMYFLMILSCLYLRYKKPDIQRIYKIPFKTFGLWFVTILGMMTMVFAFVMALIPPSQLEKEGSLKYFLILIISIAVIYIIPFFIHRLKKDSWNVKIK
;
A
#
# COMPACT_ATOMS: atom_id res chain seq x y z
N GLY A 1 9.40 -11.07 15.72
CA GLY A 1 10.17 -9.95 15.13
C GLY A 1 9.23 -8.92 14.55
N GLY A 2 9.73 -7.92 13.82
CA GLY A 2 8.91 -6.88 13.19
C GLY A 2 8.50 -5.73 14.10
N ILE A 3 7.63 -4.85 13.59
CA ILE A 3 7.30 -3.56 14.21
C ILE A 3 6.75 -3.71 15.63
N ALA A 4 5.90 -4.73 15.86
CA ALA A 4 5.31 -5.02 17.16
C ALA A 4 6.39 -5.18 18.24
N VAL A 5 7.44 -5.94 17.93
CA VAL A 5 8.54 -6.24 18.84
C VAL A 5 9.42 -5.01 19.07
N TRP A 6 9.74 -4.26 18.01
CA TRP A 6 10.57 -3.06 18.14
C TRP A 6 9.90 -2.01 19.03
N VAL A 7 8.61 -1.75 18.79
CA VAL A 7 7.83 -0.76 19.54
C VAL A 7 7.53 -1.26 20.96
N LYS A 8 7.21 -2.55 21.13
CA LYS A 8 7.03 -3.16 22.46
C LYS A 8 8.29 -3.06 23.32
N ASN A 9 9.47 -3.28 22.73
CA ASN A 9 10.74 -3.20 23.46
C ASN A 9 11.12 -1.77 23.88
N ALA A 10 10.58 -0.76 23.21
CA ALA A 10 10.77 0.65 23.54
C ALA A 10 9.71 1.17 24.52
N PHE A 11 8.43 0.94 24.24
CA PHE A 11 7.31 1.61 24.92
C PHE A 11 6.32 0.64 25.61
N GLY A 12 6.64 -0.65 25.68
CA GLY A 12 5.83 -1.67 26.34
C GLY A 12 4.69 -2.24 25.48
N LYS A 13 3.98 -3.23 26.03
CA LYS A 13 3.01 -4.06 25.29
C LYS A 13 1.86 -3.27 24.68
N LYS A 14 1.33 -2.25 25.40
CA LYS A 14 0.22 -1.41 24.95
C LYS A 14 0.51 -0.68 23.63
N ILE A 15 1.69 -0.04 23.54
CA ILE A 15 2.08 0.69 22.33
C ILE A 15 2.57 -0.29 21.24
N GLY A 16 3.14 -1.44 21.62
CA GLY A 16 3.41 -2.54 20.70
C GLY A 16 2.14 -3.07 20.01
N LEU A 17 1.04 -3.24 20.75
CA LEU A 17 -0.28 -3.60 20.21
C LEU A 17 -0.79 -2.53 19.23
N LEU A 18 -0.67 -1.24 19.58
CA LEU A 18 -1.04 -0.15 18.67
C LEU A 18 -0.24 -0.24 17.37
N ALA A 19 1.07 -0.46 17.43
CA ALA A 19 1.91 -0.49 16.22
C ALA A 19 1.53 -1.63 15.26
N ILE A 20 1.31 -2.86 15.77
CA ILE A 20 0.87 -3.97 14.91
C ILE A 20 -0.56 -3.79 14.42
N TRP A 21 -1.43 -3.18 15.22
CA TRP A 21 -2.79 -2.83 14.84
C TRP A 21 -2.83 -1.82 13.69
N LEU A 22 -2.00 -0.77 13.77
CA LEU A 22 -1.84 0.20 12.69
C LEU A 22 -1.27 -0.48 11.43
N GLN A 23 -0.27 -1.36 11.57
CA GLN A 23 0.27 -2.11 10.43
C GLN A 23 -0.81 -2.95 9.73
N TRP A 24 -1.58 -3.72 10.51
CA TRP A 24 -2.66 -4.56 10.01
C TRP A 24 -3.76 -3.74 9.34
N THR A 25 -4.19 -2.65 9.98
CA THR A 25 -5.25 -1.80 9.45
C THR A 25 -4.80 -1.05 8.18
N TYR A 26 -3.57 -0.53 8.16
CA TYR A 26 -2.98 0.07 6.97
C TYR A 26 -3.08 -0.86 5.77
N MET A 27 -2.65 -2.11 5.92
CA MET A 27 -2.67 -3.10 4.84
C MET A 27 -4.10 -3.38 4.36
N ASN A 28 -5.07 -3.47 5.27
CA ASN A 28 -6.47 -3.67 4.92
C ASN A 28 -7.02 -2.53 4.06
N ILE A 29 -6.77 -1.29 4.46
CA ILE A 29 -7.22 -0.12 3.70
C ILE A 29 -6.44 0.00 2.38
N ALA A 30 -5.14 -0.30 2.37
CA ALA A 30 -4.30 -0.26 1.17
C ALA A 30 -4.74 -1.27 0.10
N MET A 31 -5.23 -2.44 0.52
CA MET A 31 -5.76 -3.47 -0.37
C MET A 31 -7.06 -3.06 -1.07
N ILE A 32 -7.83 -2.11 -0.52
CA ILE A 32 -9.02 -1.57 -1.20
C ILE A 32 -8.64 -0.89 -2.52
N ALA A 33 -7.56 -0.11 -2.53
CA ALA A 33 -7.03 0.50 -3.75
C ALA A 33 -6.64 -0.56 -4.80
N MET A 34 -6.02 -1.66 -4.36
CA MET A 34 -5.67 -2.78 -5.24
C MET A 34 -6.91 -3.43 -5.83
N LEU A 35 -7.95 -3.65 -5.02
CA LEU A 35 -9.22 -4.23 -5.46
C LEU A 35 -9.91 -3.35 -6.51
N TYR A 36 -9.96 -2.03 -6.30
CA TYR A 36 -10.50 -1.11 -7.31
C TYR A 36 -9.72 -1.19 -8.63
N PHE A 37 -8.40 -1.27 -8.55
CA PHE A 37 -7.55 -1.40 -9.74
C PHE A 37 -7.73 -2.74 -10.46
N ILE A 38 -7.85 -3.85 -9.72
CA ILE A 38 -8.13 -5.19 -10.27
C ILE A 38 -9.49 -5.19 -10.97
N SER A 39 -10.53 -4.74 -10.28
CA SER A 39 -11.90 -4.70 -10.81
C SER A 39 -12.00 -3.77 -12.02
N ALA A 40 -11.36 -2.59 -11.97
CA ALA A 40 -11.28 -1.69 -13.13
C ALA A 40 -10.53 -2.34 -14.29
N SER A 41 -9.42 -3.05 -14.07
CA SER A 41 -8.69 -3.73 -15.15
C SER A 41 -9.50 -4.87 -15.78
N LEU A 42 -10.26 -5.63 -14.97
CA LEU A 42 -11.17 -6.66 -15.46
C LEU A 42 -12.32 -6.11 -16.30
N SER A 43 -12.75 -4.86 -16.07
CA SER A 43 -13.79 -4.25 -16.90
C SER A 43 -13.39 -4.21 -18.37
N PHE A 44 -12.11 -3.97 -18.68
CA PHE A 44 -11.60 -3.91 -20.06
C PHE A 44 -11.61 -5.27 -20.77
N VAL A 45 -11.85 -6.37 -20.04
CA VAL A 45 -12.05 -7.70 -20.63
C VAL A 45 -13.43 -7.81 -21.27
N PHE A 46 -14.44 -7.17 -20.67
CA PHE A 46 -15.84 -7.30 -21.06
C PHE A 46 -16.39 -6.01 -21.68
N ALA A 47 -16.30 -4.91 -20.94
CA ALA A 47 -16.89 -3.61 -21.23
C ALA A 47 -16.17 -2.53 -20.39
N PRO A 48 -15.30 -1.69 -20.99
CA PRO A 48 -14.50 -0.68 -20.29
C PRO A 48 -15.31 0.31 -19.44
N GLU A 49 -16.55 0.61 -19.83
CA GLU A 49 -17.46 1.50 -19.10
C GLU A 49 -17.80 1.00 -17.69
N LEU A 50 -17.67 -0.31 -17.43
CA LEU A 50 -17.89 -0.88 -16.10
C LEU A 50 -16.83 -0.40 -15.08
N ALA A 51 -15.67 0.10 -15.51
CA ALA A 51 -14.68 0.73 -14.61
C ALA A 51 -15.28 1.92 -13.83
N ASN A 52 -16.31 2.57 -14.38
CA ASN A 52 -17.00 3.70 -13.76
C ASN A 52 -18.32 3.30 -13.08
N ASN A 53 -18.66 2.01 -13.04
CA ASN A 53 -19.88 1.51 -12.42
C ASN A 53 -19.63 1.05 -10.97
N LYS A 54 -20.22 1.77 -10.00
CA LYS A 54 -20.06 1.46 -8.57
C LYS A 54 -20.57 0.07 -8.20
N ALA A 55 -21.72 -0.36 -8.74
CA ALA A 55 -22.31 -1.66 -8.43
C ALA A 55 -21.43 -2.81 -8.95
N TYR A 56 -20.87 -2.65 -10.14
CA TYR A 56 -19.89 -3.59 -10.69
C TYR A 56 -18.66 -3.71 -9.78
N LEU A 57 -18.06 -2.57 -9.39
CA LEU A 57 -16.88 -2.59 -8.53
C LEU A 57 -17.17 -3.19 -7.14
N ILE A 58 -18.30 -2.87 -6.52
CA ILE A 58 -18.69 -3.47 -5.23
C ILE A 58 -18.80 -4.98 -5.37
N SER A 59 -19.56 -5.46 -6.35
CA SER A 59 -19.77 -6.90 -6.58
C SER A 59 -18.44 -7.62 -6.83
N MET A 60 -17.60 -7.09 -7.72
CA MET A 60 -16.30 -7.68 -8.03
C MET A 60 -15.36 -7.69 -6.83
N ASN A 61 -15.29 -6.59 -6.06
CA ASN A 61 -14.44 -6.54 -4.88
C ASN A 61 -14.87 -7.58 -3.83
N LEU A 62 -16.17 -7.71 -3.56
CA LEU A 62 -16.69 -8.69 -2.61
C LEU A 62 -16.34 -10.13 -3.05
N ILE A 63 -16.55 -10.45 -4.33
CA ILE A 63 -16.18 -11.76 -4.89
C ILE A 63 -14.68 -12.02 -4.68
N LEU A 64 -13.82 -11.07 -5.06
CA LEU A 64 -12.37 -11.21 -4.95
C LEU A 64 -11.92 -11.36 -3.50
N ILE A 65 -12.41 -10.54 -2.58
CA ILE A 65 -12.08 -10.61 -1.16
C ILE A 65 -12.36 -12.00 -0.61
N TRP A 66 -13.57 -12.53 -0.82
CA TRP A 66 -13.96 -13.81 -0.26
C TRP A 66 -13.26 -14.98 -0.93
N VAL A 67 -13.15 -15.00 -2.26
CA VAL A 67 -12.42 -16.04 -3.00
C VAL A 67 -10.98 -16.14 -2.51
N PHE A 68 -10.25 -15.03 -2.46
CA PHE A 68 -8.85 -15.06 -2.02
C PHE A 68 -8.71 -15.32 -0.52
N THR A 69 -9.67 -14.91 0.30
CA THR A 69 -9.70 -15.28 1.72
C THR A 69 -9.80 -16.80 1.87
N PHE A 70 -10.73 -17.45 1.18
CA PHE A 70 -10.88 -18.91 1.24
C PHE A 70 -9.68 -19.66 0.65
N ILE A 71 -9.08 -19.15 -0.42
CA ILE A 71 -7.82 -19.70 -0.97
C ILE A 71 -6.71 -19.63 0.08
N ASN A 72 -6.50 -18.47 0.70
CA ASN A 72 -5.42 -18.30 1.68
C ASN A 72 -5.67 -19.08 2.97
N LEU A 73 -6.93 -19.34 3.35
CA LEU A 73 -7.27 -20.26 4.47
C LEU A 73 -6.81 -21.70 4.21
N LYS A 74 -6.63 -22.11 2.94
CA LYS A 74 -6.09 -23.44 2.57
C LYS A 74 -4.57 -23.54 2.73
N GLY A 75 -3.88 -22.45 3.07
CA GLY A 75 -2.44 -22.42 3.38
C GLY A 75 -1.60 -21.60 2.40
N LEU A 76 -0.43 -21.18 2.87
CA LEU A 76 0.42 -20.22 2.17
C LEU A 76 1.17 -20.77 0.95
N LYS A 77 1.47 -22.08 0.90
CA LYS A 77 2.26 -22.65 -0.21
C LYS A 77 1.61 -22.43 -1.57
N ILE A 78 0.28 -22.52 -1.62
CA ILE A 78 -0.52 -22.25 -2.82
C ILE A 78 -0.43 -20.77 -3.18
N SER A 79 -0.63 -19.88 -2.19
CA SER A 79 -0.58 -18.42 -2.37
C SER A 79 0.77 -17.95 -2.92
N THR A 80 1.89 -18.40 -2.34
CA THR A 80 3.23 -18.00 -2.77
C THR A 80 3.57 -18.45 -4.21
N LYS A 81 3.19 -19.68 -4.59
CA LYS A 81 3.44 -20.19 -5.95
C LYS A 81 2.61 -19.43 -6.99
N ILE A 82 1.35 -19.13 -6.68
CA ILE A 82 0.46 -18.35 -7.54
C ILE A 82 1.01 -16.92 -7.70
N SER A 83 1.41 -16.28 -6.61
CA SER A 83 1.84 -14.88 -6.61
C SER A 83 3.09 -14.63 -7.46
N MET A 84 4.06 -15.56 -7.50
CA MET A 84 5.28 -15.35 -8.30
C MET A 84 4.99 -15.41 -9.81
N THR A 85 4.21 -16.39 -10.25
CA THR A 85 3.78 -16.50 -11.65
C THR A 85 2.93 -15.30 -12.06
N PHE A 86 1.98 -14.91 -11.22
CA PHE A 86 1.09 -13.79 -11.48
C PHE A 86 1.85 -12.47 -11.53
N PHE A 87 2.84 -12.27 -10.66
CA PHE A 87 3.68 -11.07 -10.69
C PHE A 87 4.43 -10.92 -12.02
N ILE A 88 5.10 -11.98 -12.50
CA ILE A 88 5.88 -11.91 -13.74
C ILE A 88 4.94 -11.63 -14.92
N ILE A 89 3.88 -12.44 -15.05
CA ILE A 89 3.00 -12.40 -16.21
C ILE A 89 2.12 -11.14 -16.22
N GLY A 90 1.63 -10.73 -15.05
CA GLY A 90 0.62 -9.70 -14.93
C GLY A 90 1.09 -8.34 -14.43
N ILE A 91 2.32 -8.22 -13.92
CA ILE A 91 2.87 -6.92 -13.49
C ILE A 91 4.10 -6.58 -14.34
N LEU A 92 5.09 -7.46 -14.41
CA LEU A 92 6.35 -7.17 -15.08
C LEU A 92 6.18 -6.98 -16.59
N ILE A 93 5.45 -7.88 -17.26
CA ILE A 93 5.20 -7.79 -18.71
C ILE A 93 4.43 -6.50 -19.07
N PRO A 94 3.27 -6.19 -18.44
CA PRO A 94 2.58 -4.92 -18.73
C PRO A 94 3.42 -3.68 -18.42
N ALA A 95 4.22 -3.69 -17.33
CA ALA A 95 5.09 -2.57 -17.00
C ALA A 95 6.18 -2.32 -18.05
N ILE A 96 6.84 -3.38 -18.54
CA ILE A 96 7.82 -3.26 -19.63
C ILE A 96 7.12 -2.80 -20.92
N LEU A 97 5.96 -3.38 -21.23
CA LEU A 97 5.24 -3.07 -22.45
C LEU A 97 4.80 -1.60 -22.51
N ILE A 98 4.25 -1.05 -21.41
CA ILE A 98 3.82 0.36 -21.40
C ILE A 98 5.02 1.31 -21.56
N ILE A 99 6.17 0.97 -20.96
CA ILE A 99 7.41 1.76 -21.09
C ILE A 99 7.91 1.72 -22.54
N VAL A 100 7.96 0.54 -23.15
CA VAL A 100 8.39 0.38 -24.54
C VAL A 100 7.46 1.14 -25.49
N LEU A 101 6.13 1.04 -25.31
CA LEU A 101 5.16 1.78 -26.11
C LEU A 101 5.32 3.29 -25.95
N GLY A 102 5.56 3.78 -24.73
CA GLY A 102 5.84 5.18 -24.45
C GLY A 102 7.10 5.68 -25.16
N ILE A 103 8.20 4.91 -25.10
CA ILE A 103 9.46 5.23 -25.78
C ILE A 103 9.25 5.28 -27.30
N ILE A 104 8.61 4.26 -27.89
CA ILE A 104 8.32 4.22 -29.33
C ILE A 104 7.48 5.43 -29.75
N TYR A 105 6.44 5.77 -28.98
CA TYR A 105 5.56 6.90 -29.27
C TYR A 105 6.31 8.24 -29.33
N VAL A 106 7.28 8.44 -28.43
CA VAL A 106 8.14 9.64 -28.44
C VAL A 106 9.13 9.62 -29.60
N ILE A 107 9.77 8.47 -29.88
CA ILE A 107 10.73 8.32 -31.00
C ILE A 107 10.04 8.60 -32.35
N GLU A 108 8.79 8.18 -32.51
CA GLU A 108 7.98 8.46 -33.70
C GLU A 108 7.49 9.93 -33.79
N ALA A 109 7.92 10.80 -32.88
CA ALA A 109 7.55 12.22 -32.81
C ALA A 109 6.02 12.44 -32.81
N LYS A 110 5.27 11.53 -32.19
CA LYS A 110 3.81 11.70 -32.08
C LYS A 110 3.47 12.81 -31.08
N PRO A 111 2.33 13.50 -31.25
CA PRO A 111 1.91 14.54 -30.31
C PRO A 111 1.75 13.97 -28.89
N ILE A 112 2.62 14.40 -27.99
CA ILE A 112 2.58 14.06 -26.57
C ILE A 112 1.69 15.04 -25.80
N GLN A 113 1.07 14.56 -24.73
CA GLN A 113 0.13 15.35 -23.90
C GLN A 113 0.82 16.14 -22.76
N VAL A 114 2.15 16.06 -22.66
CA VAL A 114 2.96 16.78 -21.68
C VAL A 114 4.04 17.61 -22.37
N ASP A 115 4.28 18.81 -21.85
CA ASP A 115 5.37 19.66 -22.30
C ASP A 115 6.71 19.12 -21.76
N THR A 116 7.57 18.65 -22.65
CA THR A 116 8.91 18.14 -22.32
C THR A 116 10.02 19.15 -22.62
N THR A 117 9.69 20.42 -22.88
CA THR A 117 10.71 21.45 -23.07
C THR A 117 11.55 21.62 -21.81
N LEU A 118 12.85 21.91 -22.00
CA LEU A 118 13.82 22.12 -20.92
C LEU A 118 13.55 23.46 -20.22
N SER A 119 12.49 23.51 -19.41
CA SER A 119 12.08 24.67 -18.63
C SER A 119 11.98 24.29 -17.16
N ILE A 120 12.44 25.18 -16.27
CA ILE A 120 12.35 24.98 -14.81
C ILE A 120 10.90 24.69 -14.38
N LYS A 121 9.91 25.29 -15.06
CA LYS A 121 8.48 25.09 -14.79
C LYS A 121 7.99 23.66 -15.06
N ASN A 122 8.68 22.89 -15.90
CA ASN A 122 8.32 21.52 -16.23
C ASN A 122 8.96 20.49 -15.27
N TYR A 123 10.00 20.88 -14.52
CA TYR A 123 10.71 20.01 -13.58
C TYR A 123 10.41 20.29 -12.11
N LEU A 124 10.07 21.54 -11.77
CA LEU A 124 9.60 21.89 -10.44
C LEU A 124 8.07 21.86 -10.41
N PRO A 125 7.47 21.25 -9.37
CA PRO A 125 6.02 21.33 -9.21
C PRO A 125 5.60 22.76 -8.94
N ASP A 126 4.35 23.06 -9.26
CA ASP A 126 3.69 24.20 -8.65
C ASP A 126 3.65 23.98 -7.12
N PHE A 127 4.12 24.95 -6.36
CA PHE A 127 4.17 24.88 -4.90
C PHE A 127 2.80 25.11 -4.25
N HIS A 128 1.72 25.17 -5.04
CA HIS A 128 0.37 25.07 -4.52
C HIS A 128 0.14 23.77 -3.74
N ILE A 129 -0.51 23.91 -2.58
CA ILE A 129 -0.67 22.81 -1.62
C ILE A 129 -1.37 21.60 -2.24
N THR A 130 -2.36 21.80 -3.12
CA THR A 130 -3.12 20.73 -3.77
C THR A 130 -2.32 19.94 -4.80
N THR A 131 -1.26 20.51 -5.37
CA THR A 131 -0.27 19.80 -6.22
C THR A 131 0.67 18.97 -5.35
N LEU A 132 1.13 19.52 -4.23
CA LEU A 132 2.02 18.83 -3.28
C LEU A 132 1.35 17.59 -2.65
N VAL A 133 0.01 17.54 -2.58
CA VAL A 133 -0.75 16.35 -2.13
C VAL A 133 -0.39 15.11 -2.94
N ILE A 134 -0.09 15.25 -4.23
CA ILE A 134 0.26 14.10 -5.11
C ILE A 134 1.52 13.40 -4.61
N LEU A 135 2.44 14.12 -3.94
CA LEU A 135 3.63 13.54 -3.32
C LEU A 135 3.28 12.44 -2.30
N VAL A 136 2.12 12.52 -1.63
CA VAL A 136 1.63 11.47 -0.72
C VAL A 136 1.48 10.13 -1.45
N GLY A 137 0.96 10.17 -2.68
CA GLY A 137 0.84 8.98 -3.53
C GLY A 137 2.20 8.41 -3.93
N PHE A 138 3.17 9.27 -4.25
CA PHE A 138 4.54 8.84 -4.55
C PHE A 138 5.26 8.27 -3.32
N MET A 139 5.09 8.88 -2.16
CA MET A 139 5.68 8.38 -0.91
C MET A 139 5.18 6.98 -0.57
N ARG A 140 3.89 6.69 -0.86
CA ARG A 140 3.33 5.34 -0.71
C ARG A 140 4.07 4.29 -1.55
N ALA A 141 4.61 4.65 -2.72
CA ALA A 141 5.33 3.70 -3.59
C ALA A 141 6.60 3.14 -2.93
N PHE A 142 7.14 3.82 -1.90
CA PHE A 142 8.30 3.38 -1.13
C PHE A 142 7.93 2.75 0.21
N GLY A 143 6.64 2.60 0.50
CA GLY A 143 6.16 1.85 1.66
C GLY A 143 6.39 0.34 1.50
N GLY A 144 6.66 -0.35 2.61
CA GLY A 144 6.80 -1.80 2.72
C GLY A 144 8.23 -2.27 2.98
N ILE A 145 9.21 -1.38 2.91
CA ILE A 145 10.64 -1.70 3.09
C ILE A 145 10.92 -2.28 4.49
N GLU A 146 10.20 -1.84 5.52
CA GLU A 146 10.29 -2.38 6.88
C GLU A 146 9.92 -3.87 6.95
N GLY A 147 9.08 -4.34 6.02
CA GLY A 147 8.74 -5.76 5.87
C GLY A 147 9.96 -6.61 5.54
N SER A 148 10.93 -6.08 4.78
CA SER A 148 12.18 -6.79 4.46
C SER A 148 13.16 -6.84 5.64
N ALA A 149 13.06 -5.91 6.59
CA ALA A 149 14.01 -5.78 7.70
C ALA A 149 13.95 -6.95 8.69
N VAL A 150 12.85 -7.71 8.73
CA VAL A 150 12.78 -8.94 9.53
C VAL A 150 13.69 -10.05 8.99
N HIS A 151 14.06 -9.97 7.71
CA HIS A 151 14.95 -10.92 7.04
C HIS A 151 16.41 -10.45 6.98
N ALA A 152 16.70 -9.23 7.46
CA ALA A 152 18.04 -8.67 7.40
C ALA A 152 19.10 -9.56 8.08
N ASN A 153 18.73 -10.29 9.14
CA ASN A 153 19.65 -11.18 9.85
C ASN A 153 20.02 -12.45 9.05
N SER A 154 19.28 -12.76 8.00
CA SER A 154 19.50 -13.92 7.13
C SER A 154 20.28 -13.57 5.86
N VAL A 155 20.70 -12.30 5.72
CA VAL A 155 21.49 -11.82 4.58
C VAL A 155 22.97 -12.03 4.87
N ASP A 156 23.72 -12.53 3.90
CA ASP A 156 25.18 -12.61 3.98
C ASP A 156 25.79 -11.22 4.15
N ASN A 157 26.67 -11.06 5.14
CA ASN A 157 27.26 -9.76 5.52
C ASN A 157 26.20 -8.61 5.58
N PRO A 158 25.25 -8.69 6.54
CA PRO A 158 24.09 -7.81 6.57
C PRO A 158 24.44 -6.35 6.83
N LYS A 159 25.65 -6.08 7.35
CA LYS A 159 26.19 -4.71 7.52
C LYS A 159 26.34 -3.96 6.20
N LYS A 160 26.77 -4.65 5.14
CA LYS A 160 27.10 -4.05 3.84
C LYS A 160 26.04 -4.37 2.80
N ASN A 161 25.63 -5.63 2.70
CA ASN A 161 24.79 -6.10 1.60
C ASN A 161 23.34 -5.66 1.75
N TYR A 162 22.81 -5.57 2.98
CA TYR A 162 21.43 -5.15 3.20
C TYR A 162 21.18 -3.67 2.82
N PRO A 163 22.02 -2.69 3.23
CA PRO A 163 21.88 -1.30 2.75
C PRO A 163 22.02 -1.15 1.23
N LEU A 164 22.97 -1.87 0.61
CA LEU A 164 23.16 -1.85 -0.85
C LEU A 164 21.94 -2.44 -1.59
N ALA A 165 21.39 -3.54 -1.08
CA ALA A 165 20.18 -4.15 -1.63
C ALA A 165 18.97 -3.20 -1.55
N ILE A 166 18.79 -2.51 -0.41
CA ILE A 166 17.74 -1.49 -0.28
C ILE A 166 17.96 -0.36 -1.30
N PHE A 167 19.17 0.18 -1.39
CA PHE A 167 19.47 1.26 -2.32
C PHE A 167 19.15 0.87 -3.77
N PHE A 168 19.62 -0.31 -4.20
CA PHE A 168 19.33 -0.83 -5.53
C PHE A 168 17.83 -1.01 -5.76
N ALA A 169 17.10 -1.61 -4.81
CA ALA A 169 15.66 -1.82 -4.92
C ALA A 169 14.89 -0.49 -5.04
N VAL A 170 15.26 0.52 -4.24
CA VAL A 170 14.67 1.86 -4.29
C VAL A 170 14.98 2.55 -5.62
N SER A 171 16.23 2.50 -6.10
CA SER A 171 16.62 3.11 -7.38
C SER A 171 15.91 2.48 -8.57
N VAL A 172 15.85 1.15 -8.64
CA VAL A 172 15.14 0.45 -9.72
C VAL A 172 13.64 0.75 -9.66
N GLY A 173 13.04 0.70 -8.46
CA GLY A 173 11.64 1.05 -8.27
C GLY A 173 11.35 2.49 -8.70
N PHE A 174 12.20 3.45 -8.35
CA PHE A 174 12.09 4.84 -8.75
C PHE A 174 12.14 5.01 -10.28
N LEU A 175 13.10 4.38 -10.95
CA LEU A 175 13.23 4.45 -12.42
C LEU A 175 12.00 3.86 -13.13
N ILE A 176 11.54 2.69 -12.70
CA ILE A 176 10.35 2.06 -13.29
C ILE A 176 9.11 2.91 -13.08
N ASN A 177 8.93 3.51 -11.90
CA ASN A 177 7.80 4.41 -11.64
C ASN A 177 7.85 5.66 -12.53
N ILE A 178 9.02 6.31 -12.68
CA ILE A 178 9.16 7.47 -13.57
C ILE A 178 8.82 7.10 -15.00
N LEU A 179 9.46 6.05 -15.54
CA LEU A 179 9.26 5.64 -16.92
C LEU A 179 7.81 5.21 -17.18
N GLY A 180 7.21 4.47 -16.24
CA GLY A 180 5.80 4.07 -16.30
C GLY A 180 4.87 5.27 -16.28
N SER A 181 5.01 6.17 -15.30
CA SER A 181 4.18 7.38 -15.17
C SER A 181 4.32 8.30 -16.39
N MET A 182 5.54 8.50 -16.91
CA MET A 182 5.77 9.28 -18.13
C MET A 182 5.07 8.64 -19.34
N SER A 183 5.13 7.32 -19.47
CA SER A 183 4.46 6.60 -20.56
C SER A 183 2.94 6.76 -20.53
N LEU A 184 2.33 6.90 -19.35
CA LEU A 184 0.91 7.26 -19.24
C LEU A 184 0.68 8.74 -19.60
N ALA A 185 1.51 9.63 -19.05
CA ALA A 185 1.40 11.07 -19.24
C ALA A 185 1.62 11.53 -20.69
N PHE A 186 2.40 10.79 -21.48
CA PHE A 186 2.61 11.11 -22.90
C PHE A 186 1.33 10.99 -23.74
N VAL A 187 0.40 10.13 -23.37
CA VAL A 187 -0.73 9.77 -24.22
C VAL A 187 -2.09 10.19 -23.68
N ILE A 188 -2.22 10.37 -22.36
CA ILE A 188 -3.49 10.75 -21.72
C ILE A 188 -3.47 12.25 -21.38
N PRO A 189 -4.45 13.05 -21.86
CA PRO A 189 -4.60 14.43 -21.42
C PRO A 189 -4.82 14.51 -19.91
N GLN A 190 -4.20 15.48 -19.24
CA GLN A 190 -4.21 15.60 -17.76
C GLN A 190 -5.63 15.50 -17.14
N LYS A 191 -6.63 16.12 -17.78
CA LYS A 191 -8.03 16.14 -17.33
C LYS A 191 -8.73 14.78 -17.40
N ASP A 192 -8.22 13.86 -18.21
CA ASP A 192 -8.82 12.55 -18.51
C ASP A 192 -8.09 11.41 -17.77
N ILE A 193 -7.11 11.73 -16.92
CA ILE A 193 -6.38 10.75 -16.12
C ILE A 193 -7.30 10.16 -15.05
N SER A 194 -7.64 8.88 -15.23
CA SER A 194 -8.31 8.07 -14.22
C SER A 194 -7.28 7.45 -13.28
N LEU A 195 -7.51 7.54 -11.96
CA LEU A 195 -6.64 6.95 -10.95
C LEU A 195 -6.69 5.42 -10.92
N ILE A 196 -7.83 4.85 -11.33
CA ILE A 196 -8.04 3.39 -11.35
C ILE A 196 -7.89 2.79 -12.75
N GLY A 197 -8.33 3.50 -13.78
CA GLY A 197 -8.35 3.01 -15.17
C GLY A 197 -7.19 3.54 -16.02
N GLY A 198 -6.36 4.45 -15.50
CA GLY A 198 -5.35 5.17 -16.26
C GLY A 198 -4.39 4.27 -17.04
N LEU A 199 -3.94 3.16 -16.46
CA LEU A 199 -3.07 2.21 -17.15
C LEU A 199 -3.77 1.57 -18.37
N MET A 200 -4.99 1.07 -18.19
CA MET A 200 -5.74 0.42 -19.27
C MET A 200 -6.21 1.43 -20.32
N ASN A 201 -6.50 2.67 -19.93
CA ASN A 201 -6.77 3.77 -20.86
C ASN A 201 -5.54 4.06 -21.73
N ALA A 202 -4.34 4.14 -21.13
CA ALA A 202 -3.12 4.37 -21.89
C ALA A 202 -2.86 3.25 -22.91
N PHE A 203 -2.98 1.98 -22.48
CA PHE A 203 -2.91 0.85 -23.41
C PHE A 203 -3.95 0.94 -24.52
N SER A 204 -5.19 1.31 -24.19
CA SER A 204 -6.26 1.46 -25.19
C SER A 204 -5.91 2.51 -26.24
N ILE A 205 -5.32 3.64 -25.85
CA ILE A 205 -4.90 4.68 -26.80
C ILE A 205 -3.72 4.20 -27.64
N TYR A 206 -2.69 3.61 -27.02
CA TYR A 206 -1.55 3.05 -27.76
C TYR A 206 -1.98 1.99 -28.76
N PHE A 207 -2.76 1.01 -28.33
CA PHE A 207 -3.23 -0.08 -29.19
C PHE A 207 -4.21 0.39 -30.25
N THR A 208 -5.02 1.41 -29.98
CA THR A 208 -5.82 2.05 -31.03
C THR A 208 -4.92 2.67 -32.09
N LYS A 209 -3.85 3.37 -31.69
CA LYS A 209 -2.93 4.03 -32.61
C LYS A 209 -2.15 3.04 -33.49
N TYR A 210 -1.85 1.85 -32.98
CA TYR A 210 -1.11 0.80 -33.70
C TYR A 210 -2.00 -0.33 -34.26
N ASN A 211 -3.33 -0.16 -34.28
CA ASN A 211 -4.29 -1.18 -34.75
C ASN A 211 -4.23 -2.53 -34.00
N LEU A 212 -3.87 -2.50 -32.70
CA LEU A 212 -3.76 -3.65 -31.80
C LEU A 212 -4.89 -3.73 -30.77
N LYS A 213 -6.06 -3.11 -31.03
CA LYS A 213 -7.19 -3.04 -30.07
C LYS A 213 -7.62 -4.41 -29.54
N TYR A 214 -7.47 -5.48 -30.32
CA TYR A 214 -7.82 -6.85 -29.93
C TYR A 214 -6.98 -7.38 -28.75
N LEU A 215 -5.85 -6.76 -28.43
CA LEU A 215 -5.00 -7.12 -27.29
C LEU A 215 -5.48 -6.50 -25.97
N ILE A 216 -6.43 -5.54 -25.99
CA ILE A 216 -6.90 -4.85 -24.78
C ILE A 216 -7.52 -5.83 -23.76
N PRO A 217 -8.45 -6.74 -24.14
CA PRO A 217 -9.02 -7.69 -23.19
C PRO A 217 -7.97 -8.62 -22.58
N LEU A 218 -7.01 -9.09 -23.38
CA LEU A 218 -5.92 -9.93 -22.89
C LEU A 218 -5.05 -9.18 -21.86
N LEU A 219 -4.69 -7.92 -22.15
CA LEU A 219 -3.95 -7.11 -21.19
C LEU A 219 -4.75 -6.82 -19.92
N GLY A 220 -6.05 -6.51 -20.03
CA GLY A 220 -6.91 -6.29 -18.86
C GLY A 220 -6.92 -7.50 -17.93
N LEU A 221 -6.98 -8.70 -18.52
CA LEU A 221 -6.88 -9.96 -17.78
C LEU A 221 -5.50 -10.17 -17.15
N LEU A 222 -4.42 -9.94 -17.90
CA LEU A 222 -3.04 -10.08 -17.40
C LEU A 222 -2.78 -9.14 -16.21
N VAL A 223 -3.09 -7.85 -16.37
CA VAL A 223 -2.95 -6.83 -15.31
C VAL A 223 -3.75 -7.20 -14.08
N ALA A 224 -5.01 -7.63 -14.26
CA ALA A 224 -5.86 -8.08 -13.16
C ALA A 224 -5.27 -9.30 -12.43
N ILE A 225 -4.83 -10.33 -13.16
CA ILE A 225 -4.20 -11.53 -12.60
C ILE A 225 -2.95 -11.18 -11.81
N GLY A 226 -2.10 -10.29 -12.33
CA GLY A 226 -0.89 -9.86 -11.63
C GLY A 226 -1.19 -9.22 -10.29
N GLN A 227 -2.15 -8.31 -10.27
CA GLN A 227 -2.56 -7.61 -9.07
C GLN A 227 -3.31 -8.51 -8.08
N MET A 228 -4.06 -9.50 -8.56
CA MET A 228 -4.63 -10.55 -7.72
C MET A 228 -3.54 -11.37 -7.01
N GLY A 229 -2.43 -11.65 -7.70
CA GLY A 229 -1.26 -12.33 -7.10
C GLY A 229 -0.68 -11.53 -5.94
N GLY A 230 -0.52 -10.22 -6.13
CA GLY A 230 -0.12 -9.30 -5.06
C GLY A 230 -1.12 -9.29 -3.90
N PHE A 231 -2.41 -9.07 -4.20
CA PHE A 231 -3.49 -9.07 -3.21
C PHE A 231 -3.50 -10.34 -2.35
N SER A 232 -3.34 -11.53 -2.97
CA SER A 232 -3.27 -12.80 -2.25
C SER A 232 -2.10 -12.87 -1.26
N THR A 233 -0.92 -12.36 -1.64
CA THR A 233 0.26 -12.35 -0.75
C THR A 233 0.03 -11.40 0.44
N TRP A 234 -0.51 -10.21 0.18
CA TRP A 234 -0.74 -9.21 1.22
C TRP A 234 -1.87 -9.56 2.18
N LEU A 235 -2.81 -10.42 1.75
CA LEU A 235 -3.92 -10.86 2.60
C LEU A 235 -3.44 -11.68 3.81
N ALA A 236 -2.40 -12.49 3.66
CA ALA A 236 -1.99 -13.45 4.69
C ALA A 236 -0.85 -12.96 5.60
N GLY A 237 0.05 -12.09 5.11
CA GLY A 237 1.24 -11.65 5.85
C GLY A 237 0.93 -10.91 7.16
N PRO A 238 0.20 -9.79 7.14
CA PRO A 238 -0.05 -8.95 8.32
C PRO A 238 -0.82 -9.68 9.43
N VAL A 239 -1.74 -10.57 9.05
CA VAL A 239 -2.56 -11.39 9.96
C VAL A 239 -1.68 -12.23 10.88
N LYS A 240 -0.56 -12.77 10.37
CA LYS A 240 0.38 -13.56 11.18
C LYS A 240 1.09 -12.71 12.23
N GLY A 241 1.49 -11.49 11.87
CA GLY A 241 2.07 -10.55 12.84
C GLY A 241 1.09 -10.21 13.98
N LEU A 242 -0.19 -10.03 13.63
CA LEU A 242 -1.25 -9.80 14.60
C LEU A 242 -1.54 -11.05 15.46
N LEU A 243 -1.48 -12.25 14.87
CA LEU A 243 -1.63 -13.52 15.59
C LEU A 243 -0.56 -13.70 16.67
N GLU A 244 0.70 -13.39 16.38
CA GLU A 244 1.77 -13.51 17.38
C GLU A 244 1.53 -12.58 18.58
N THR A 245 1.00 -11.38 18.33
CA THR A 245 0.58 -10.47 19.41
C THR A 245 -0.65 -11.01 20.15
N ALA A 246 -1.58 -11.66 19.44
CA ALA A 246 -2.74 -12.32 20.05
C ALA A 246 -2.33 -13.44 21.01
N LYS A 247 -1.35 -14.29 20.63
CA LYS A 247 -0.83 -15.40 21.44
C LYS A 247 -0.16 -14.94 22.73
N GLU A 248 0.36 -13.71 22.77
CA GLU A 248 0.88 -13.11 24.01
C GLU A 248 -0.23 -12.61 24.96
N GLY A 249 -1.50 -12.87 24.64
CA GLY A 249 -2.67 -12.48 25.43
C GLY A 249 -3.10 -11.02 25.24
N GLU A 250 -2.56 -10.30 24.25
CA GLU A 250 -2.96 -8.91 23.97
C GLU A 250 -4.29 -8.82 23.20
N LEU A 251 -4.77 -9.92 22.61
CA LEU A 251 -6.08 -10.02 21.97
C LEU A 251 -6.88 -11.21 22.54
N PRO A 252 -8.23 -11.16 22.49
CA PRO A 252 -9.08 -12.26 22.95
C PRO A 252 -8.72 -13.63 22.35
N PRO A 253 -8.92 -14.75 23.09
CA PRO A 253 -8.64 -16.12 22.60
C PRO A 253 -9.29 -16.46 21.27
N PHE A 254 -10.42 -15.81 20.94
CA PHE A 254 -11.06 -15.92 19.64
C PHE A 254 -10.10 -15.60 18.47
N PHE A 255 -9.21 -14.62 18.62
CA PHE A 255 -8.24 -14.22 17.60
C PHE A 255 -6.97 -15.09 17.57
N GLN A 256 -6.79 -15.97 18.57
CA GLN A 256 -5.64 -16.85 18.68
C GLN A 256 -5.84 -18.17 17.90
N LYS A 257 -7.08 -18.46 17.47
CA LYS A 257 -7.43 -19.70 16.78
C LYS A 257 -6.76 -19.80 15.41
N VAL A 258 -6.17 -20.96 15.15
CA VAL A 258 -5.62 -21.36 13.85
C VAL A 258 -6.37 -22.58 13.32
N ASN A 259 -6.46 -22.71 12.00
CA ASN A 259 -7.05 -23.88 11.36
C ASN A 259 -6.02 -25.01 11.15
N LYS A 260 -6.45 -26.13 10.54
CA LYS A 260 -5.60 -27.29 10.22
C LYS A 260 -4.39 -26.98 9.32
N ASN A 261 -4.42 -25.87 8.60
CA ASN A 261 -3.33 -25.41 7.74
C ASN A 261 -2.45 -24.36 8.43
N SER A 262 -2.56 -24.22 9.76
CA SER A 262 -1.87 -23.22 10.59
C SER A 262 -2.16 -21.77 10.19
N MET A 263 -3.31 -21.52 9.56
CA MET A 263 -3.75 -20.17 9.19
C MET A 263 -4.63 -19.57 10.29
N PRO A 264 -4.42 -18.29 10.70
CA PRO A 264 -5.25 -17.59 11.68
C PRO A 264 -6.66 -17.30 11.13
N SER A 265 -7.55 -18.30 11.19
CA SER A 265 -8.82 -18.28 10.46
C SER A 265 -9.74 -17.14 10.85
N ASN A 266 -9.88 -16.90 12.15
CA ASN A 266 -10.80 -15.87 12.65
C ASN A 266 -10.32 -14.47 12.32
N LEU A 267 -9.01 -14.21 12.42
CA LEU A 267 -8.43 -12.92 12.03
C LEU A 267 -8.58 -12.70 10.52
N MET A 268 -8.40 -13.72 9.68
CA MET A 268 -8.59 -13.61 8.24
C MET A 268 -10.05 -13.33 7.85
N LEU A 269 -11.02 -13.98 8.50
CA LEU A 269 -12.45 -13.73 8.26
C LEU A 269 -12.85 -12.32 8.70
N ILE A 270 -12.39 -11.86 9.87
CA ILE A 270 -12.64 -10.48 10.33
C ILE A 270 -11.98 -9.47 9.38
N GLN A 271 -10.76 -9.74 8.93
CA GLN A 271 -10.10 -8.92 7.92
C GLN A 271 -10.93 -8.82 6.64
N ALA A 272 -11.43 -9.94 6.11
CA ALA A 272 -12.27 -9.96 4.92
C ALA A 272 -13.54 -9.13 5.10
N ILE A 273 -14.18 -9.22 6.28
CA ILE A 273 -15.36 -8.41 6.64
C ILE A 273 -15.00 -6.92 6.69
N VAL A 274 -13.91 -6.56 7.38
CA VAL A 274 -13.45 -5.16 7.49
C VAL A 274 -13.18 -4.58 6.11
N ILE A 275 -12.43 -5.28 5.26
CA ILE A 275 -12.15 -4.83 3.90
C ILE A 275 -13.44 -4.70 3.09
N SER A 276 -14.36 -5.66 3.18
CA SER A 276 -15.65 -5.65 2.46
C SER A 276 -16.50 -4.44 2.85
N ILE A 277 -16.65 -4.18 4.16
CA ILE A 277 -17.41 -3.07 4.69
C ILE A 277 -16.75 -1.76 4.29
N SER A 278 -15.45 -1.59 4.55
CA SER A 278 -14.72 -0.37 4.22
C SER A 278 -14.74 -0.07 2.73
N SER A 279 -14.49 -1.07 1.87
CA SER A 279 -14.49 -0.88 0.41
C SER A 279 -15.86 -0.46 -0.13
N THR A 280 -16.92 -1.02 0.44
CA THR A 280 -18.31 -0.74 0.05
C THR A 280 -18.71 0.65 0.55
N ILE A 281 -18.44 0.96 1.82
CA ILE A 281 -18.72 2.27 2.42
C ILE A 281 -18.02 3.35 1.60
N PHE A 282 -16.72 3.21 1.30
CA PHE A 282 -15.99 4.22 0.52
C PHE A 282 -16.63 4.46 -0.86
N LEU A 283 -17.04 3.42 -1.59
CA LEU A 283 -17.69 3.59 -2.89
C LEU A 283 -19.07 4.26 -2.79
N LEU A 284 -19.85 3.90 -1.77
CA LEU A 284 -21.20 4.43 -1.57
C LEU A 284 -21.17 5.89 -1.11
N ILE A 285 -20.28 6.25 -0.18
CA ILE A 285 -20.22 7.61 0.36
C ILE A 285 -19.46 8.57 -0.56
N SER A 286 -18.55 8.11 -1.40
CA SER A 286 -17.75 9.00 -2.26
C SER A 286 -18.54 9.51 -3.47
N THR A 287 -18.24 10.72 -3.92
CA THR A 287 -18.88 11.34 -5.10
C THR A 287 -18.49 10.58 -6.37
N SER A 288 -17.19 10.35 -6.60
CA SER A 288 -16.68 9.49 -7.68
C SER A 288 -15.93 8.26 -7.18
N ILE A 289 -15.65 7.32 -8.10
CA ILE A 289 -14.81 6.15 -7.84
C ILE A 289 -13.34 6.55 -7.65
N ASN A 290 -12.86 7.56 -8.39
CA ASN A 290 -11.52 8.12 -8.22
C ASN A 290 -11.34 8.69 -6.81
N MET A 291 -12.37 9.37 -6.28
CA MET A 291 -12.36 9.86 -4.91
C MET A 291 -12.37 8.74 -3.87
N SER A 292 -13.15 7.69 -4.09
CA SER A 292 -13.13 6.48 -3.24
C SER A 292 -11.75 5.83 -3.22
N PHE A 293 -11.12 5.70 -4.38
CA PHE A 293 -9.75 5.21 -4.51
C PHE A 293 -8.78 6.10 -3.75
N TRP A 294 -8.84 7.42 -3.94
CA TRP A 294 -7.94 8.35 -3.28
C TRP A 294 -8.11 8.36 -1.76
N ILE A 295 -9.34 8.29 -1.24
CA ILE A 295 -9.61 8.14 0.20
C ILE A 295 -8.91 6.90 0.76
N SER A 296 -8.97 5.77 0.06
CA SER A 296 -8.27 4.55 0.49
C SER A 296 -6.74 4.74 0.48
N VAL A 297 -6.19 5.45 -0.50
CA VAL A 297 -4.76 5.78 -0.59
C VAL A 297 -4.36 6.69 0.56
N ALA A 298 -5.03 7.83 0.73
CA ALA A 298 -4.73 8.81 1.77
C ALA A 298 -4.89 8.23 3.18
N LEU A 299 -6.00 7.57 3.48
CA LEU A 299 -6.25 6.98 4.80
C LEU A 299 -5.20 5.92 5.14
N SER A 300 -4.90 5.02 4.19
CA SER A 300 -3.84 4.02 4.40
C SER A 300 -2.50 4.70 4.70
N MET A 301 -2.14 5.77 3.96
CA MET A 301 -0.89 6.49 4.18
C MET A 301 -0.85 7.16 5.56
N MET A 302 -1.95 7.77 6.01
CA MET A 302 -2.03 8.37 7.36
C MET A 302 -1.81 7.32 8.46
N ILE A 303 -2.41 6.13 8.33
CA ILE A 303 -2.20 5.02 9.28
C ILE A 303 -0.74 4.56 9.23
N TYR A 304 -0.18 4.48 8.03
CA TYR A 304 1.17 4.00 7.78
C TYR A 304 2.25 4.90 8.37
N VAL A 305 2.17 6.21 8.10
CA VAL A 305 3.13 7.19 8.66
C VAL A 305 3.06 7.23 10.18
N SER A 306 1.89 6.96 10.75
CA SER A 306 1.70 6.91 12.19
C SER A 306 2.39 5.70 12.83
N MET A 307 2.29 4.53 12.20
CA MET A 307 3.07 3.35 12.58
C MET A 307 4.58 3.64 12.47
N TYR A 308 5.00 4.28 11.37
CA TYR A 308 6.39 4.67 11.14
C TYR A 308 6.90 5.68 12.17
N PHE A 309 6.06 6.60 12.64
CA PHE A 309 6.40 7.52 13.71
C PHE A 309 6.76 6.76 15.00
N LEU A 310 5.96 5.75 15.36
CA LEU A 310 6.28 4.84 16.47
C LEU A 310 7.59 4.09 16.24
N MET A 311 7.85 3.67 14.99
CA MET A 311 9.10 2.99 14.63
C MET A 311 10.33 3.87 14.84
N ILE A 312 10.30 5.11 14.33
CA ILE A 312 11.42 6.05 14.46
C ILE A 312 11.63 6.41 15.93
N LEU A 313 10.57 6.72 16.66
CA LEU A 313 10.66 7.00 18.10
C LEU A 313 11.24 5.81 18.88
N SER A 314 10.88 4.58 18.51
CA SER A 314 11.45 3.38 19.11
C SER A 314 12.95 3.27 18.84
N CYS A 315 13.41 3.61 17.63
CA CYS A 315 14.82 3.63 17.28
C CYS A 315 15.61 4.62 18.16
N LEU A 316 15.10 5.86 18.30
CA LEU A 316 15.69 6.88 19.16
C LEU A 316 15.73 6.43 20.62
N TYR A 317 14.58 6.00 21.16
CA TYR A 317 14.45 5.54 22.54
C TYR A 317 15.43 4.40 22.85
N LEU A 318 15.48 3.37 22.01
CA LEU A 318 16.36 2.22 22.18
C LEU A 318 17.84 2.58 21.99
N ARG A 319 18.17 3.63 21.23
CA ARG A 319 19.56 4.10 21.12
C ARG A 319 20.08 4.63 22.45
N TYR A 320 19.26 5.44 23.13
CA TYR A 320 19.65 6.12 24.36
C TYR A 320 19.47 5.25 25.61
N LYS A 321 18.39 4.47 25.68
CA LYS A 321 18.09 3.66 26.88
C LYS A 321 18.80 2.32 26.93
N LYS A 322 19.27 1.82 25.79
CA LYS A 322 19.98 0.52 25.71
C LYS A 322 21.24 0.63 24.84
N PRO A 323 22.22 1.49 25.19
CA PRO A 323 23.37 1.77 24.34
C PRO A 323 24.23 0.52 24.09
N ASP A 324 24.39 -0.33 25.11
CA ASP A 324 25.35 -1.45 25.13
C ASP A 324 24.93 -2.67 24.29
N ILE A 325 23.69 -2.68 23.79
CA ILE A 325 23.22 -3.77 22.92
C ILE A 325 24.02 -3.73 21.60
N GLN A 326 24.67 -4.86 21.29
CA GLN A 326 25.31 -5.05 19.99
C GLN A 326 24.27 -5.02 18.89
N ARG A 327 24.49 -4.18 17.88
CA ARG A 327 23.60 -3.98 16.74
C ARG A 327 24.34 -4.34 15.47
N ILE A 328 23.71 -5.19 14.66
CA ILE A 328 24.24 -5.62 13.38
C ILE A 328 24.47 -4.40 12.48
N TYR A 329 23.50 -3.48 12.42
CA TYR A 329 23.60 -2.23 11.66
C TYR A 329 23.62 -1.00 12.59
N LYS A 330 24.45 -0.01 12.26
CA LYS A 330 24.48 1.32 12.89
C LYS A 330 24.42 2.37 11.79
N ILE A 331 23.59 3.39 11.98
CA ILE A 331 23.53 4.54 11.07
C ILE A 331 24.92 5.21 11.05
N PRO A 332 25.46 5.55 9.86
CA PRO A 332 26.71 6.30 9.74
C PRO A 332 26.68 7.62 10.52
N PHE A 333 27.86 8.20 10.79
CA PHE A 333 28.00 9.49 11.50
C PHE A 333 27.45 9.51 12.94
N LYS A 334 27.38 8.35 13.60
CA LYS A 334 27.04 8.18 15.03
C LYS A 334 25.74 8.94 15.41
N THR A 335 25.81 9.81 16.42
CA THR A 335 24.66 10.56 16.95
C THR A 335 24.14 11.59 15.96
N PHE A 336 25.03 12.28 15.23
CA PHE A 336 24.63 13.26 14.22
C PHE A 336 23.81 12.61 13.11
N GLY A 337 24.32 11.51 12.52
CA GLY A 337 23.61 10.80 11.47
C GLY A 337 22.29 10.18 11.94
N LEU A 338 22.23 9.70 13.18
CA LEU A 338 20.98 9.25 13.78
C LEU A 338 19.94 10.37 13.84
N TRP A 339 20.29 11.52 14.44
CA TRP A 339 19.36 12.65 14.56
C TRP A 339 18.94 13.18 13.22
N PHE A 340 19.89 13.38 12.30
CA PHE A 340 19.62 13.85 10.95
C PHE A 340 18.58 12.96 10.23
N VAL A 341 18.81 11.65 10.18
CA VAL A 341 17.89 10.70 9.55
C VAL A 341 16.53 10.65 10.26
N THR A 342 16.51 10.71 11.59
CA THR A 342 15.25 10.65 12.35
C THR A 342 14.42 11.92 12.22
N ILE A 343 15.04 13.10 12.25
CA ILE A 343 14.36 14.39 12.09
C ILE A 343 13.82 14.49 10.67
N LEU A 344 14.64 14.19 9.67
CA LEU A 344 14.22 14.19 8.27
C LEU A 344 13.03 13.23 8.07
N GLY A 345 13.13 12.00 8.58
CA GLY A 345 12.05 11.02 8.52
C GLY A 345 10.76 11.49 9.21
N MET A 346 10.87 12.09 10.41
CA MET A 346 9.72 12.65 11.12
C MET A 346 9.07 13.81 10.37
N MET A 347 9.86 14.75 9.84
CA MET A 347 9.36 15.87 9.03
C MET A 347 8.61 15.36 7.79
N THR A 348 9.18 14.37 7.10
CA THR A 348 8.54 13.74 5.95
C THR A 348 7.22 13.05 6.32
N MET A 349 7.14 12.39 7.49
CA MET A 349 5.90 11.77 7.98
C MET A 349 4.83 12.79 8.35
N VAL A 350 5.21 13.88 9.04
CA VAL A 350 4.29 14.95 9.41
C VAL A 350 3.76 15.63 8.14
N PHE A 351 4.64 15.92 7.19
CA PHE A 351 4.26 16.44 5.88
C PHE A 351 3.24 15.50 5.21
N ALA A 352 3.56 14.22 5.05
CA ALA A 352 2.64 13.27 4.42
C ALA A 352 1.29 13.15 5.14
N PHE A 353 1.28 13.18 6.48
CA PHE A 353 0.04 13.12 7.25
C PHE A 353 -0.84 14.35 7.01
N VAL A 354 -0.25 15.56 7.08
CA VAL A 354 -0.98 16.82 6.87
C VAL A 354 -1.45 16.92 5.42
N MET A 355 -0.60 16.59 4.46
CA MET A 355 -0.96 16.65 3.04
C MET A 355 -2.05 15.64 2.68
N ALA A 356 -2.08 14.45 3.31
CA ALA A 356 -3.13 13.46 3.07
C ALA A 356 -4.53 13.96 3.46
N LEU A 357 -4.65 14.96 4.35
CA LEU A 357 -5.92 15.55 4.76
C LEU A 357 -6.55 16.46 3.69
N ILE A 358 -5.79 16.81 2.66
CA ILE A 358 -6.23 17.67 1.57
C ILE A 358 -6.42 16.80 0.32
N PRO A 359 -7.55 16.89 -0.41
CA PRO A 359 -7.70 16.17 -1.67
C PRO A 359 -6.84 16.82 -2.77
N PRO A 360 -6.38 16.05 -3.78
CA PRO A 360 -5.63 16.62 -4.90
C PRO A 360 -6.54 17.54 -5.73
N SER A 361 -5.95 18.51 -6.42
CA SER A 361 -6.67 19.53 -7.21
C SER A 361 -7.69 18.95 -8.19
N GLN A 362 -7.36 17.82 -8.82
CA GLN A 362 -8.25 17.12 -9.76
C GLN A 362 -9.54 16.57 -9.10
N LEU A 363 -9.54 16.37 -7.78
CA LEU A 363 -10.69 15.87 -6.98
C LEU A 363 -11.26 16.93 -6.04
N GLU A 364 -10.67 18.12 -5.94
CA GLU A 364 -11.02 19.15 -4.97
C GLU A 364 -12.49 19.58 -5.08
N LYS A 365 -13.02 19.63 -6.31
CA LYS A 365 -14.41 19.99 -6.61
C LYS A 365 -15.44 18.99 -6.09
N GLU A 366 -15.02 17.80 -5.63
CA GLU A 366 -15.93 16.73 -5.18
C GLU A 366 -16.34 16.81 -3.70
N GLY A 367 -15.88 17.83 -2.95
CA GLY A 367 -16.32 18.12 -1.58
C GLY A 367 -15.22 17.89 -0.52
N SER A 368 -14.39 18.91 -0.30
CA SER A 368 -13.24 18.89 0.63
C SER A 368 -13.61 18.60 2.09
N LEU A 369 -14.72 19.16 2.59
CA LEU A 369 -15.16 18.92 3.97
C LEU A 369 -15.54 17.46 4.21
N LYS A 370 -16.29 16.86 3.28
CA LYS A 370 -16.71 15.46 3.37
C LYS A 370 -15.51 14.52 3.36
N TYR A 371 -14.55 14.78 2.47
CA TYR A 371 -13.27 14.07 2.44
C TYR A 371 -12.53 14.12 3.78
N PHE A 372 -12.33 15.33 4.30
CA PHE A 372 -11.65 15.56 5.57
C PHE A 372 -12.33 14.82 6.73
N LEU A 373 -13.65 14.92 6.84
CA LEU A 373 -14.43 14.24 7.88
C LEU A 373 -14.31 12.72 7.77
N ILE A 374 -14.38 12.14 6.56
CA ILE A 374 -14.21 10.70 6.36
C ILE A 374 -12.84 10.26 6.89
N LEU A 375 -11.76 10.98 6.57
CA LEU A 375 -10.41 10.64 7.01
C LEU A 375 -10.24 10.75 8.53
N ILE A 376 -10.67 11.86 9.14
CA ILE A 376 -10.51 12.11 10.57
C ILE A 376 -11.36 11.16 11.41
N ILE A 377 -12.60 10.89 11.01
CA ILE A 377 -13.46 9.93 11.72
C ILE A 377 -12.87 8.52 11.60
N SER A 378 -12.44 8.13 10.39
CA SER A 378 -11.86 6.80 10.17
C SER A 378 -10.60 6.59 10.99
N ILE A 379 -9.67 7.56 11.01
CA ILE A 379 -8.43 7.42 11.78
C ILE A 379 -8.69 7.43 13.28
N ALA A 380 -9.61 8.27 13.78
CA ALA A 380 -9.99 8.28 15.18
C ALA A 380 -10.52 6.90 15.63
N VAL A 381 -11.44 6.31 14.86
CA VAL A 381 -11.97 4.96 15.12
C VAL A 381 -10.84 3.93 15.16
N ILE A 382 -9.93 3.96 14.18
CA ILE A 382 -8.82 3.01 14.08
C ILE A 382 -7.90 3.08 15.31
N TYR A 383 -7.64 4.29 15.82
CA TYR A 383 -6.78 4.48 16.99
C TYR A 383 -7.43 4.06 18.30
N ILE A 384 -8.74 4.27 18.44
CA ILE A 384 -9.47 3.97 19.68
C ILE A 384 -9.57 2.46 19.94
N ILE A 385 -9.77 1.66 18.88
CA ILE A 385 -9.99 0.21 18.99
C ILE A 385 -8.91 -0.53 19.81
N PRO A 386 -7.59 -0.41 19.54
CA PRO A 386 -6.57 -1.15 20.28
C PRO A 386 -6.52 -0.75 21.76
N PHE A 387 -6.80 0.52 22.09
CA PHE A 387 -6.87 0.97 23.49
C PHE A 387 -8.10 0.42 24.20
N PHE A 388 -9.23 0.34 23.51
CA PHE A 388 -10.44 -0.29 24.04
C PHE A 388 -10.24 -1.78 24.28
N ILE A 389 -9.65 -2.51 23.32
CA ILE A 389 -9.31 -3.93 23.47
C ILE A 389 -8.36 -4.14 24.66
N HIS A 390 -7.32 -3.31 24.78
CA HIS A 390 -6.38 -3.41 25.89
C HIS A 390 -7.03 -3.14 27.26
N ARG A 391 -8.02 -2.23 27.33
CA ARG A 391 -8.78 -1.95 28.57
C ARG A 391 -9.68 -3.13 28.96
N LEU A 392 -10.18 -3.89 27.98
CA LEU A 392 -11.01 -5.09 28.20
C LEU A 392 -10.18 -6.36 28.41
N LYS A 393 -8.85 -6.25 28.44
CA LYS A 393 -7.95 -7.40 28.59
C LYS A 393 -8.21 -8.14 29.88
N LYS A 394 -8.32 -9.47 29.77
CA LYS A 394 -8.51 -10.40 30.90
C LYS A 394 -7.29 -11.30 31.02
N ASP A 395 -6.96 -11.72 32.23
CA ASP A 395 -5.83 -12.65 32.47
C ASP A 395 -6.02 -13.99 31.76
N SER A 396 -7.27 -14.43 31.57
CA SER A 396 -7.63 -15.63 30.82
C SER A 396 -7.29 -15.59 29.33
N TRP A 397 -6.95 -14.41 28.79
CA TRP A 397 -6.51 -14.29 27.40
C TRP A 397 -5.09 -14.77 27.19
N ASN A 398 -4.28 -14.83 28.25
CA ASN A 398 -2.96 -15.43 28.20
C ASN A 398 -3.10 -16.96 28.26
N VAL A 399 -3.56 -17.53 27.16
CA VAL A 399 -3.58 -18.99 27.00
C VAL A 399 -2.14 -19.42 26.85
N LYS A 400 -1.52 -19.88 27.95
CA LYS A 400 -0.25 -20.61 27.86
C LYS A 400 -0.50 -21.77 26.91
N ILE A 401 -0.02 -21.65 25.68
CA ILE A 401 0.02 -22.77 24.74
C ILE A 401 0.91 -23.81 25.43
N LYS A 402 0.28 -24.87 25.93
CA LYS A 402 0.98 -26.05 26.44
C LYS A 402 1.69 -26.75 25.30
#